data_AF-A0A937SR32-F1
#
_entry.id   AF-A0A937SR32-F1
#
_cell.length_a   1.000
_cell.length_b   1.000
_cell.length_c   1.000
_cell.angle_alpha   90.00
_cell.angle_beta   90.00
_cell.angle_gamma   90.00
#
_symmetry.space_group_name_H-M   'P 1'
#
loop_
_entity.id
_entity.type
_entity.pdbx_description
1 polymer ?
#
loop_
_entity_poly.entity_id
_entity_poly.type
_entity_poly.pdbx_seq_one_letter_code
_entity_poly.pdbx_strand_id
1 'polypeptide(L)'
;MAGKTNIIIIGVIIVAFGIIGSAYVNVLRVGEEPQVIDWADPGNTELVAQGATIYDEVCGTCHGEDLQGQPDWQTKTEDGMLPAPPHDASGHTWHHPDQLLFEITKFGGQKNAPEGFISAMPEFGDILSDRDIWASLAYIKSRWPEDIRKRHAQMSERMKVN
;
A
#
# COMPACT_ATOMS: atom_id res chain seq x y z
N MET A 1 19.02 -24.02 54.56
CA MET A 1 19.41 -23.55 53.21
C MET A 1 18.48 -24.16 52.14
N ALA A 2 17.16 -23.97 52.24
CA ALA A 2 16.18 -24.67 51.38
C ALA A 2 15.26 -23.75 50.53
N GLY A 3 15.40 -22.42 50.64
CA GLY A 3 14.51 -21.47 49.95
C GLY A 3 15.01 -20.94 48.60
N LYS A 4 16.32 -20.98 48.32
CA LYS A 4 16.89 -20.40 47.09
C LYS A 4 16.81 -21.33 45.88
N THR A 5 16.92 -22.64 46.11
CA THR A 5 16.88 -23.66 45.04
C THR A 5 15.52 -23.73 44.35
N ASN A 6 14.42 -23.59 45.10
CA ASN A 6 13.06 -23.65 44.54
C ASN A 6 12.73 -22.41 43.67
N ILE A 7 13.25 -21.23 44.03
CA ILE A 7 13.05 -19.99 43.25
C ILE A 7 13.82 -20.05 41.92
N ILE A 8 15.03 -20.62 41.92
CA ILE A 8 15.83 -20.79 40.70
C ILE A 8 15.16 -21.78 39.74
N ILE A 9 14.61 -22.89 40.24
CA ILE A 9 13.92 -23.89 39.42
C ILE A 9 12.65 -23.30 38.78
N ILE A 10 11.85 -22.55 39.54
CA ILE A 10 10.64 -21.88 39.01
C ILE A 10 11.01 -20.83 37.95
N GLY A 11 12.07 -20.04 38.18
CA GLY A 11 12.55 -19.04 37.22
C GLY A 11 13.05 -19.66 35.91
N VAL A 12 13.78 -20.77 35.96
CA VAL A 12 14.26 -21.50 34.77
C VAL A 12 13.10 -22.11 33.98
N ILE A 13 12.07 -22.63 34.67
CA ILE A 13 10.88 -23.19 34.03
C ILE A 13 10.10 -22.10 33.27
N ILE A 14 9.90 -20.92 33.86
CA ILE A 14 9.19 -19.80 33.20
C ILE A 14 9.94 -19.31 31.97
N VAL A 15 11.26 -19.17 32.04
CA VAL A 15 12.09 -18.75 30.90
C VAL A 15 12.08 -19.82 29.79
N ALA A 16 12.16 -21.10 30.14
CA ALA A 16 12.10 -22.19 29.18
C ALA A 16 10.73 -22.26 28.48
N PHE A 17 9.62 -22.13 29.20
CA PHE A 17 8.28 -22.07 28.59
C PHE A 17 8.07 -20.78 27.76
N GLY A 18 8.67 -19.66 28.15
CA GLY A 18 8.65 -18.42 27.36
C GLY A 18 9.41 -18.53 26.04
N ILE A 19 10.59 -19.17 26.05
CA ILE A 19 11.40 -19.41 24.84
C ILE A 19 10.74 -20.46 23.95
N ILE A 20 10.22 -21.55 24.53
CA ILE A 20 9.49 -22.58 23.78
C ILE A 20 8.20 -22.00 23.20
N GLY A 21 7.45 -21.19 23.96
CA GLY A 21 6.27 -20.50 23.47
C GLY A 21 6.58 -19.51 22.34
N SER A 22 7.66 -18.73 22.47
CA SER A 22 8.13 -17.80 21.42
C SER A 22 8.59 -18.53 20.16
N ALA A 23 9.32 -19.65 20.31
CA ALA A 23 9.72 -20.51 19.20
C ALA A 23 8.52 -21.19 18.53
N TYR A 24 7.52 -21.64 19.30
CA TYR A 24 6.28 -22.20 18.77
C TYR A 24 5.45 -21.18 18.00
N VAL A 25 5.34 -19.93 18.49
CA VAL A 25 4.63 -18.85 17.78
C VAL A 25 5.31 -18.53 16.44
N ASN A 26 6.64 -18.56 16.36
CA ASN A 26 7.36 -18.35 15.11
C ASN A 26 7.20 -19.51 14.13
N VAL A 27 7.13 -20.77 14.59
CA VAL A 27 6.90 -21.95 13.73
C VAL A 27 5.48 -21.98 13.16
N LEU A 28 4.47 -21.51 13.92
CA LEU A 28 3.08 -21.47 13.43
C LEU A 28 2.81 -20.37 12.40
N ARG A 29 3.71 -19.38 12.24
CA ARG A 29 3.62 -18.35 11.19
C ARG A 29 4.21 -18.78 9.83
N VAL A 30 4.88 -19.94 9.77
CA VAL A 30 5.53 -20.44 8.54
C VAL A 30 4.53 -21.05 7.54
N GLY A 31 3.22 -21.06 7.87
CA GLY A 31 2.19 -21.73 7.06
C GLY A 31 1.26 -20.83 6.25
N GLU A 32 1.44 -19.50 6.24
CA GLU A 32 0.61 -18.62 5.43
C GLU A 32 1.20 -18.53 4.02
N GLU A 33 0.68 -19.34 3.10
CA GLU A 33 0.93 -19.18 1.66
C GLU A 33 0.78 -17.71 1.29
N PRO A 34 1.75 -17.08 0.59
CA PRO A 34 1.65 -15.69 0.20
C PRO A 34 0.35 -15.51 -0.59
N GLN A 35 -0.62 -14.80 -0.01
CA GLN A 35 -1.86 -14.53 -0.73
C GLN A 35 -1.52 -13.80 -2.03
N VAL A 36 -1.93 -14.37 -3.16
CA VAL A 36 -1.86 -13.69 -4.45
C VAL A 36 -2.83 -12.52 -4.38
N ILE A 37 -2.30 -11.32 -4.16
CA ILE A 37 -3.08 -10.09 -4.16
C ILE A 37 -3.01 -9.52 -5.57
N ASP A 38 -4.16 -9.49 -6.23
CA ASP A 38 -4.34 -8.95 -7.58
C ASP A 38 -5.29 -7.73 -7.59
N TRP A 39 -5.58 -7.17 -6.41
CA TRP A 39 -6.44 -6.00 -6.26
C TRP A 39 -6.18 -5.20 -4.99
N ALA A 40 -6.50 -3.91 -5.03
CA ALA A 40 -6.41 -2.99 -3.90
C ALA A 40 -7.64 -3.10 -2.98
N ASP A 41 -7.55 -3.93 -1.93
CA ASP A 41 -8.60 -4.07 -0.91
C ASP A 41 -8.48 -3.03 0.22
N PRO A 42 -9.34 -1.99 0.25
CA PRO A 42 -9.31 -1.00 1.32
C PRO A 42 -9.86 -1.52 2.66
N GLY A 43 -10.46 -2.71 2.70
CA GLY A 43 -10.93 -3.38 3.91
C GLY A 43 -9.90 -4.32 4.55
N ASN A 44 -8.86 -4.70 3.81
CA ASN A 44 -7.76 -5.51 4.34
C ASN A 44 -6.83 -4.63 5.16
N THR A 45 -7.02 -4.65 6.49
CA THR A 45 -6.28 -3.78 7.42
C THR A 45 -4.76 -3.99 7.40
N GLU A 46 -4.28 -5.21 7.15
CA GLU A 46 -2.84 -5.49 7.05
C GLU A 46 -2.25 -4.90 5.77
N LEU A 47 -2.93 -5.10 4.64
CA LEU A 47 -2.53 -4.56 3.35
C LEU A 47 -2.53 -3.03 3.36
N VAL A 48 -3.54 -2.42 3.98
CA VAL A 48 -3.64 -0.96 4.15
C VAL A 48 -2.52 -0.44 5.05
N ALA A 49 -2.17 -1.14 6.14
CA ALA A 49 -1.09 -0.73 7.02
C ALA A 49 0.28 -0.82 6.32
N GLN A 50 0.54 -1.87 5.55
CA GLN A 50 1.73 -1.99 4.70
C GLN A 50 1.78 -0.85 3.68
N GLY A 51 0.65 -0.59 3.02
CA GLY A 51 0.51 0.48 2.03
C GLY A 51 0.75 1.87 2.59
N ALA A 52 0.33 2.13 3.82
CA ALA A 52 0.57 3.42 4.48
C ALA A 52 2.06 3.72 4.65
N THR A 53 2.84 2.72 5.08
CA THR A 53 4.30 2.84 5.20
C THR A 53 4.96 3.11 3.85
N ILE A 54 4.60 2.34 2.82
CA ILE A 54 5.17 2.52 1.47
C ILE A 54 4.78 3.89 0.90
N TYR A 55 3.53 4.30 1.12
CA TYR A 55 3.04 5.59 0.66
C TYR A 55 3.87 6.73 1.25
N ASP A 56 4.09 6.73 2.57
CA ASP A 56 4.87 7.77 3.25
C ASP A 56 6.29 7.89 2.70
N GLU A 57 6.96 6.74 2.49
CA GLU A 57 8.35 6.69 2.04
C GLU A 57 8.53 6.99 0.54
N VAL A 58 7.56 6.65 -0.30
CA VAL A 58 7.70 6.66 -1.76
C VAL A 58 6.74 7.65 -2.41
N CYS A 59 5.44 7.46 -2.21
CA CYS A 59 4.40 8.17 -2.96
C CYS A 59 4.18 9.61 -2.45
N GLY A 60 4.16 9.78 -1.12
CA GLY A 60 3.89 11.03 -0.42
C GLY A 60 4.95 12.10 -0.68
N THR A 61 6.15 11.70 -1.08
CA THR A 61 7.23 12.63 -1.49
C THR A 61 6.81 13.58 -2.62
N CYS A 62 5.91 13.13 -3.51
CA CYS A 62 5.33 13.93 -4.57
C CYS A 62 3.83 14.20 -4.33
N HIS A 63 3.07 13.19 -3.92
CA HIS A 63 1.61 13.29 -3.77
C HIS A 63 1.16 13.85 -2.42
N GLY A 64 2.10 14.24 -1.55
CA GLY A 64 1.85 14.81 -0.22
C GLY A 64 1.57 13.74 0.82
N GLU A 65 2.09 13.94 2.05
CA GLU A 65 1.92 13.03 3.19
C GLU A 65 0.44 12.74 3.51
N ASP A 66 -0.44 13.73 3.30
CA ASP A 66 -1.89 13.66 3.54
C ASP A 66 -2.70 13.43 2.25
N LEU A 67 -2.06 12.94 1.17
CA LEU A 67 -2.67 12.69 -0.14
C LEU A 67 -3.18 13.93 -0.88
N GLN A 68 -2.76 15.11 -0.45
CA GLN A 68 -3.25 16.41 -0.93
C GLN A 68 -2.68 16.86 -2.28
N GLY A 69 -1.67 16.15 -2.80
CA GLY A 69 -0.97 16.50 -4.03
C GLY A 69 -0.11 17.76 -3.89
N GLN A 70 0.46 18.17 -5.01
CA GLN A 70 1.18 19.44 -5.11
C GLN A 70 0.20 20.61 -5.34
N PRO A 71 0.55 21.83 -4.92
CA PRO A 71 -0.21 23.03 -5.26
C PRO A 71 -0.36 23.18 -6.78
N ASP A 72 -1.48 23.76 -7.20
CA ASP A 72 -1.76 24.04 -8.62
C ASP A 72 -1.59 22.83 -9.55
N TRP A 73 -1.86 21.61 -9.07
CA TRP A 73 -1.65 20.35 -9.82
C TRP A 73 -2.38 20.27 -11.18
N GLN A 74 -3.36 21.13 -11.41
CA GLN A 74 -4.09 21.23 -12.68
C GLN A 74 -3.46 22.19 -13.68
N THR A 75 -2.40 22.92 -13.28
CA THR A 75 -1.70 23.91 -14.09
C THR A 75 -0.37 23.34 -14.55
N LYS A 76 -0.07 23.46 -15.84
CA LYS A 76 1.22 23.01 -16.39
C LYS A 76 2.35 23.89 -15.86
N THR A 77 3.45 23.24 -15.51
CA THR A 77 4.74 23.86 -15.22
C THR A 77 5.38 24.43 -16.50
N GLU A 78 6.46 25.20 -16.36
CA GLU A 78 7.22 25.74 -17.50
C GLU A 78 7.72 24.63 -18.44
N ASP A 79 8.06 23.46 -17.89
CA ASP A 79 8.49 22.28 -18.63
C ASP A 79 7.32 21.49 -19.27
N GLY A 80 6.08 21.99 -19.14
CA GLY A 80 4.88 21.43 -19.77
C GLY A 80 4.25 20.23 -19.05
N MET A 81 4.84 19.79 -17.94
CA MET A 81 4.33 18.71 -17.08
C MET A 81 3.26 19.21 -16.11
N LEU A 82 2.37 18.32 -15.66
CA LEU A 82 1.48 18.59 -14.52
C LEU A 82 2.15 18.16 -13.20
N PRO A 83 2.01 18.95 -12.12
CA PRO A 83 2.39 18.53 -10.78
C PRO A 83 1.62 17.28 -10.32
N ALA A 84 2.14 16.60 -9.29
CA ALA A 84 1.52 15.39 -8.78
C ALA A 84 0.10 15.68 -8.25
N PRO A 85 -0.94 14.99 -8.77
CA PRO A 85 -2.33 15.22 -8.34
C PRO A 85 -2.58 14.71 -6.91
N PRO A 86 -3.61 15.22 -6.22
CA PRO A 86 -4.09 14.65 -4.98
C PRO A 86 -4.53 13.19 -5.19
N HIS A 87 -4.25 12.35 -4.21
CA HIS A 87 -4.75 10.99 -4.12
C HIS A 87 -6.00 10.88 -3.24
N ASP A 88 -6.44 11.98 -2.61
CA ASP A 88 -7.70 12.05 -1.88
C ASP A 88 -8.92 12.29 -2.80
N ALA A 89 -10.07 12.63 -2.22
CA ALA A 89 -11.31 12.88 -2.95
C ALA A 89 -11.29 14.12 -3.85
N SER A 90 -10.36 15.05 -3.65
CA SER A 90 -10.22 16.28 -4.46
C SER A 90 -9.50 16.05 -5.79
N GLY A 91 -8.74 14.96 -5.87
CA GLY A 91 -8.02 14.56 -7.07
C GLY A 91 -8.86 13.75 -8.05
N HIS A 92 -8.18 13.09 -8.99
CA HIS A 92 -8.81 12.31 -10.05
C HIS A 92 -8.38 10.84 -10.08
N THR A 93 -7.51 10.39 -9.16
CA THR A 93 -7.02 9.01 -9.11
C THR A 93 -8.15 7.99 -9.09
N TRP A 94 -9.22 8.28 -8.34
CA TRP A 94 -10.37 7.38 -8.20
C TRP A 94 -11.22 7.24 -9.48
N HIS A 95 -10.95 8.00 -10.54
CA HIS A 95 -11.55 7.82 -11.86
C HIS A 95 -10.90 6.72 -12.69
N HIS A 96 -9.83 6.09 -12.21
CA HIS A 96 -9.11 5.02 -12.90
C HIS A 96 -9.30 3.68 -12.19
N PRO A 97 -9.55 2.58 -12.91
CA PRO A 97 -9.72 1.25 -12.31
C PRO A 97 -8.42 0.73 -11.69
N ASP A 98 -8.55 -0.18 -10.72
CA ASP A 98 -7.43 -0.74 -9.92
C ASP A 98 -6.26 -1.23 -10.81
N GLN A 99 -6.56 -1.95 -11.90
CA GLN A 99 -5.54 -2.49 -12.81
C GLN A 99 -4.76 -1.39 -13.56
N LEU A 100 -5.45 -0.34 -14.01
CA LEU A 100 -4.78 0.79 -14.67
C LEU A 100 -3.90 1.54 -13.68
N LEU A 101 -4.36 1.73 -12.45
CA LEU A 101 -3.57 2.35 -11.38
C LEU A 101 -2.31 1.53 -11.05
N PHE A 102 -2.44 0.21 -11.01
CA PHE A 102 -1.30 -0.69 -10.85
C PHE A 102 -0.29 -0.53 -11.99
N GLU A 103 -0.75 -0.50 -13.24
CA GLU A 103 0.13 -0.36 -14.41
C GLU A 103 0.81 1.01 -14.48
N ILE A 104 0.09 2.08 -14.16
CA ILE A 104 0.64 3.44 -14.03
C ILE A 104 1.76 3.47 -12.98
N THR A 105 1.56 2.79 -11.85
CA THR A 105 2.56 2.75 -10.78
C THR A 105 3.75 1.88 -11.17
N LYS A 106 3.50 0.68 -11.69
CA LYS A 106 4.54 -0.29 -12.02
C LYS A 106 5.44 0.19 -13.15
N PHE A 107 4.87 0.79 -14.19
CA PHE A 107 5.57 1.12 -15.43
C PHE A 107 5.70 2.63 -15.69
N GLY A 108 5.35 3.45 -14.71
CA GLY A 108 5.39 4.89 -14.79
C GLY A 108 4.20 5.50 -15.53
N GLY A 109 3.92 6.76 -15.22
CA GLY A 109 2.74 7.45 -15.76
C GLY A 109 2.81 7.72 -17.25
N GLN A 110 4.02 7.78 -17.82
CA GLN A 110 4.20 8.04 -19.25
C GLN A 110 3.71 6.88 -20.13
N LYS A 111 3.79 5.63 -19.66
CA LYS A 111 3.39 4.45 -20.45
C LYS A 111 1.90 4.46 -20.80
N ASN A 112 1.08 4.99 -19.91
CA ASN A 112 -0.38 5.05 -20.06
C ASN A 112 -0.89 6.47 -20.34
N ALA A 113 0.02 7.41 -20.62
CA ALA A 113 -0.31 8.79 -20.90
C ALA A 113 -0.98 8.94 -22.29
N PRO A 114 -2.00 9.81 -22.42
CA PRO A 114 -2.52 10.19 -23.73
C PRO A 114 -1.44 10.81 -24.62
N GLU A 115 -1.65 10.76 -25.94
CA GLU A 115 -0.76 11.41 -26.90
C GLU A 115 -0.57 12.90 -26.58
N GLY A 116 0.68 13.36 -26.57
CA GLY A 116 1.04 14.74 -26.25
C GLY A 116 1.02 15.09 -24.75
N PHE A 117 0.76 14.13 -23.85
CA PHE A 117 0.90 14.31 -22.41
C PHE A 117 2.30 13.87 -21.93
N ILE A 118 2.94 14.74 -21.14
CA ILE A 118 4.24 14.46 -20.50
C ILE A 118 3.99 14.20 -19.02
N SER A 119 4.21 12.96 -18.60
CA SER A 119 4.05 12.55 -17.19
C SER A 119 5.38 12.62 -16.46
N ALA A 120 5.37 13.24 -15.27
CA ALA A 120 6.51 13.28 -14.36
C ALA A 120 6.57 12.04 -13.43
N MET A 121 5.56 11.16 -13.48
CA MET A 121 5.48 10.02 -12.57
C MET A 121 6.43 8.89 -13.01
N PRO A 122 7.46 8.56 -12.20
CA PRO A 122 8.45 7.53 -12.56
C PRO A 122 7.85 6.12 -12.47
N GLU A 123 8.57 5.14 -13.01
CA GLU A 123 8.25 3.73 -12.84
C GLU A 123 8.77 3.17 -11.52
N PHE A 124 8.01 2.29 -10.88
CA PHE A 124 8.37 1.68 -9.60
C PHE A 124 8.56 0.16 -9.68
N GLY A 125 8.42 -0.46 -10.85
CA GLY A 125 8.44 -1.92 -11.00
C GLY A 125 9.74 -2.62 -10.59
N ASP A 126 10.86 -1.89 -10.57
CA ASP A 126 12.16 -2.40 -10.09
C ASP A 126 12.44 -2.04 -8.62
N ILE A 127 11.57 -1.23 -7.99
CA ILE A 127 11.72 -0.71 -6.62
C ILE A 127 10.70 -1.37 -5.68
N LEU A 128 9.47 -1.52 -6.13
CA LEU A 128 8.35 -2.07 -5.37
C LEU A 128 7.91 -3.41 -5.94
N SER A 129 7.62 -4.38 -5.08
CA SER A 129 6.98 -5.61 -5.51
C SER A 129 5.53 -5.36 -5.93
N ASP A 130 4.93 -6.29 -6.68
CA ASP A 130 3.51 -6.20 -7.07
C ASP A 130 2.60 -6.08 -5.83
N ARG A 131 2.94 -6.79 -4.76
CA ARG A 131 2.23 -6.69 -3.48
C ARG A 131 2.33 -5.29 -2.89
N ASP A 132 3.51 -4.67 -2.93
CA ASP A 132 3.72 -3.31 -2.39
C ASP A 132 2.94 -2.26 -3.18
N ILE A 133 2.84 -2.42 -4.50
CA ILE A 133 2.00 -1.56 -5.34
C ILE A 133 0.53 -1.73 -4.95
N TRP A 134 0.04 -2.97 -4.85
CA TRP A 134 -1.34 -3.21 -4.41
C TRP A 134 -1.61 -2.69 -2.99
N ALA A 135 -0.63 -2.79 -2.10
CA ALA A 135 -0.72 -2.25 -0.75
C ALA A 135 -0.88 -0.73 -0.78
N SER A 136 -0.03 -0.03 -1.54
CA SER A 136 -0.07 1.42 -1.69
C SER A 136 -1.42 1.89 -2.24
N LEU A 137 -1.95 1.20 -3.25
CA LEU A 137 -3.27 1.48 -3.81
C LEU A 137 -4.41 1.19 -2.82
N ALA A 138 -4.31 0.12 -2.03
CA ALA A 138 -5.27 -0.19 -0.98
C ALA A 138 -5.31 0.90 0.09
N TYR A 139 -4.14 1.41 0.49
CA TYR A 139 -4.04 2.55 1.41
C TYR A 139 -4.71 3.78 0.83
N ILE A 140 -4.36 4.21 -0.39
CA ILE A 140 -4.98 5.37 -1.06
C ILE A 140 -6.51 5.21 -1.07
N LYS A 141 -7.00 4.06 -1.52
CA LYS A 141 -8.43 3.75 -1.62
C LYS A 141 -9.12 3.76 -0.26
N SER A 142 -8.44 3.38 0.81
CA SER A 142 -8.99 3.41 2.19
C SER A 142 -9.29 4.83 2.67
N ARG A 143 -8.64 5.85 2.09
CA ARG A 143 -8.83 7.27 2.44
C ARG A 143 -10.02 7.91 1.72
N TRP A 144 -10.58 7.26 0.71
CA TRP A 144 -11.71 7.81 -0.02
C TRP A 144 -13.04 7.69 0.75
N PRO A 145 -13.94 8.68 0.61
CA PRO A 145 -15.33 8.55 1.00
C PRO A 145 -15.96 7.25 0.50
N GLU A 146 -16.89 6.69 1.27
CA GLU A 146 -17.46 5.37 0.97
C GLU A 146 -18.19 5.32 -0.37
N ASP A 147 -18.84 6.40 -0.78
CA ASP A 147 -19.49 6.52 -2.08
C ASP A 147 -18.50 6.54 -3.25
N ILE A 148 -17.31 7.12 -3.08
CA ILE A 148 -16.21 7.05 -4.06
C ILE A 148 -15.66 5.62 -4.10
N ARG A 149 -15.40 4.99 -2.95
CA ARG A 149 -14.92 3.59 -2.90
C ARG A 149 -15.88 2.62 -3.62
N LYS A 150 -17.19 2.79 -3.42
CA LYS A 150 -18.22 1.98 -4.09
C LYS A 150 -18.24 2.18 -5.60
N ARG A 151 -18.19 3.44 -6.06
CA ARG A 151 -18.14 3.76 -7.50
C ARG A 151 -16.88 3.19 -8.15
N HIS A 152 -15.73 3.35 -7.49
CA HIS A 152 -14.47 2.79 -7.96
C HIS A 152 -14.49 1.26 -8.03
N ALA A 153 -14.99 0.59 -6.99
CA ALA A 153 -15.07 -0.87 -6.98
C ALA A 153 -15.90 -1.41 -8.16
N GLN A 154 -17.03 -0.76 -8.48
CA GLN A 154 -17.86 -1.12 -9.64
C GLN A 154 -17.12 -0.94 -10.97
N MET A 155 -16.31 0.12 -11.10
CA MET A 155 -15.50 0.36 -12.30
C MET A 155 -14.36 -0.66 -12.43
N SER A 156 -13.63 -0.94 -11.35
CA SER A 156 -12.57 -1.95 -11.32
C SER A 156 -13.09 -3.34 -11.69
N GLU A 157 -14.24 -3.73 -11.15
CA GLU A 157 -14.82 -5.05 -11.42
C GLU A 157 -15.15 -5.23 -12.90
N ARG A 158 -15.70 -4.21 -13.56
CA ARG A 158 -16.01 -4.25 -15.00
C ARG A 158 -14.77 -4.44 -15.88
N MET A 159 -13.60 -3.96 -15.43
CA MET A 159 -12.33 -4.15 -16.16
C MET A 159 -11.77 -5.56 -16.01
N LYS A 160 -12.03 -6.26 -14.89
CA LYS A 160 -11.57 -7.65 -14.69
C LYS A 160 -12.28 -8.65 -15.60
N VAL A 161 -13.48 -8.32 -16.09
CA VAL A 161 -14.33 -9.20 -16.89
C VAL A 161 -14.08 -9.08 -18.40
N ASN A 162 -13.27 -8.10 -18.83
CA ASN A 162 -12.89 -7.87 -20.22
C ASN A 162 -11.49 -8.39 -20.52
#